data_AF-K2DP56-F1
#
_entry.id   AF-K2DP56-F1
#
_cell.length_a   1.000
_cell.length_b   1.000
_cell.length_c   1.000
_cell.angle_alpha   90.00
_cell.angle_beta   90.00
_cell.angle_gamma   90.00
#
_symmetry.space_group_name_H-M   'P 1'
#
loop_
_entity.id
_entity.type
_entity.pdbx_description
1 polymer ?
#
loop_
_entity_poly.entity_id
_entity_poly.type
_entity_poly.pdbx_seq_one_letter_code
_entity_poly.pdbx_strand_id
1 'polypeptide(L)'
;MDYVVENNVAITELQVTPPTEAEEKIGRFIADLIEDGSTLQLGIGGIPNAITPFLLDRKDLGIHTEMFTDGMVDLYNAGVITNRKKTLWKGKMVGAFALGTKKLYDFVNNNLGVEFQQGCVTNDPYVIGKNYRMISINTALQIDVFGQVCSQSIGFKHFSGTGGQLDTHRGAQLSNQGRGIIALRST
;
A
#
# COMPACT_ATOMS: atom_id res chain seq x y z
N MET A 1 16.74 4.70 -27.10
CA MET A 1 17.28 5.75 -26.23
C MET A 1 18.10 6.65 -27.12
N ASP A 2 17.75 7.93 -27.18
CA ASP A 2 18.31 8.85 -28.18
C ASP A 2 19.43 9.75 -27.60
N TYR A 3 19.41 10.05 -26.29
CA TYR A 3 20.45 10.81 -25.57
C TYR A 3 20.59 10.32 -24.11
N VAL A 4 21.77 10.50 -23.51
CA VAL A 4 22.09 10.16 -22.11
C VAL A 4 22.67 11.38 -21.40
N VAL A 5 22.21 11.67 -20.18
CA VAL A 5 22.80 12.67 -19.28
C VAL A 5 22.99 12.03 -17.91
N GLU A 6 24.21 12.10 -17.37
CA GLU A 6 24.53 11.59 -16.04
C GLU A 6 24.42 12.70 -15.00
N ASN A 7 23.69 12.45 -13.92
CA ASN A 7 23.57 13.37 -12.79
C ASN A 7 23.45 12.57 -11.49
N ASN A 8 24.51 12.60 -10.68
CA ASN A 8 24.60 11.85 -9.43
C ASN A 8 24.19 12.75 -8.26
N VAL A 9 22.90 12.73 -7.93
CA VAL A 9 22.33 13.48 -6.79
C VAL A 9 21.48 12.56 -5.93
N ALA A 10 21.26 12.96 -4.67
CA ALA A 10 20.36 12.24 -3.79
C ALA A 10 18.94 12.19 -4.38
N ILE A 11 18.31 11.02 -4.31
CA ILE A 11 16.90 10.84 -4.69
C ILE A 11 16.04 11.58 -3.68
N THR A 12 14.96 12.21 -4.13
CA THR A 12 13.99 12.87 -3.25
C THR A 12 13.39 11.86 -2.27
N GLU A 13 13.38 12.23 -0.99
CA GLU A 13 12.83 11.41 0.08
C GLU A 13 11.47 11.95 0.56
N LEU A 14 10.54 11.04 0.83
CA LEU A 14 9.28 11.36 1.48
C LEU A 14 9.47 11.36 3.00
N GLN A 15 9.24 12.50 3.64
CA GLN A 15 9.38 12.64 5.09
C GLN A 15 8.30 11.81 5.81
N VAL A 16 8.73 10.99 6.77
CA VAL A 16 7.82 10.21 7.61
C VAL A 16 7.26 11.13 8.69
N THR A 17 5.95 11.38 8.63
CA THR A 17 5.26 12.10 9.70
C THR A 17 4.70 11.09 10.70
N PRO A 18 4.93 11.27 12.02
CA PRO A 18 4.31 10.43 13.04
C PRO A 18 2.78 10.47 12.94
N PRO A 19 2.09 9.34 13.14
CA PRO A 19 0.64 9.34 13.16
C PRO A 19 0.10 10.12 14.36
N THR A 20 -1.04 10.77 14.16
CA THR A 20 -1.83 11.37 15.25
C THR A 20 -2.55 10.28 16.05
N GLU A 21 -3.04 10.60 17.26
CA GLU A 21 -3.81 9.65 18.08
C GLU A 21 -5.04 9.09 17.34
N ALA A 22 -5.71 9.91 16.52
CA ALA A 22 -6.82 9.47 15.69
C ALA A 22 -6.38 8.44 14.64
N GLU A 23 -5.23 8.65 14.01
CA GLU A 23 -4.68 7.74 13.01
C GLU A 23 -4.18 6.45 13.65
N GLU A 24 -3.62 6.50 14.85
CA GLU A 24 -3.28 5.29 15.62
C GLU A 24 -4.52 4.46 15.94
N LYS A 25 -5.63 5.09 16.37
CA LYS A 25 -6.90 4.38 16.61
C LYS A 25 -7.42 3.72 15.33
N ILE A 26 -7.41 4.45 14.21
CA ILE A 26 -7.77 3.91 12.89
C ILE A 26 -6.84 2.74 12.54
N GLY A 27 -5.54 2.88 12.76
CA GLY A 27 -4.54 1.85 12.49
C GLY A 27 -4.81 0.55 13.25
N ARG A 28 -5.17 0.64 14.54
CA ARG A 28 -5.56 -0.53 15.35
C ARG A 28 -6.81 -1.21 14.82
N PHE A 29 -7.87 -0.44 14.51
CA PHE A 29 -9.10 -1.03 13.95
C PHE A 29 -8.85 -1.74 12.63
N ILE A 30 -7.98 -1.20 11.77
CA ILE A 30 -7.64 -1.84 10.50
C ILE A 30 -6.77 -3.09 10.71
N ALA A 31 -5.83 -3.06 11.66
CA ALA A 31 -4.99 -4.20 11.98
C ALA A 31 -5.79 -5.42 12.48
N ASP A 32 -6.89 -5.19 13.20
CA ASP A 32 -7.81 -6.26 13.64
C ASP A 32 -8.55 -6.92 12.47
N LEU A 33 -8.65 -6.25 11.31
CA LEU A 33 -9.25 -6.78 10.10
C LEU A 33 -8.25 -7.51 9.19
N ILE A 34 -6.95 -7.45 9.52
CA ILE A 34 -5.88 -8.11 8.79
C ILE A 34 -5.53 -9.41 9.51
N GLU A 35 -5.71 -10.52 8.81
CA GLU A 35 -5.38 -11.84 9.34
C GLU A 35 -4.04 -12.34 8.77
N ASP A 36 -3.47 -13.36 9.41
CA ASP A 36 -2.27 -14.05 8.90
C ASP A 36 -2.45 -14.54 7.45
N GLY A 37 -1.37 -14.47 6.68
CA GLY A 37 -1.33 -14.86 5.28
C GLY A 37 -1.99 -13.88 4.29
N SER A 38 -2.51 -12.74 4.76
CA SER A 38 -3.11 -11.71 3.90
C SER A 38 -2.10 -11.09 2.94
N THR A 39 -2.56 -10.70 1.74
CA THR A 39 -1.77 -9.92 0.78
C THR A 39 -2.18 -8.46 0.87
N LEU A 40 -1.25 -7.54 1.09
CA LEU A 40 -1.57 -6.15 1.40
C LEU A 40 -1.24 -5.20 0.23
N GLN A 41 -2.14 -4.24 0.04
CA GLN A 41 -1.88 -2.95 -0.57
C GLN A 41 -2.15 -1.86 0.48
N LEU A 42 -1.17 -0.99 0.69
CA LEU A 42 -1.27 0.15 1.60
C LEU A 42 -0.98 1.43 0.81
N GLY A 43 -1.75 2.49 1.07
CA GLY A 43 -1.45 3.83 0.56
C GLY A 43 -0.27 4.50 1.28
N ILE A 44 -0.15 5.82 1.11
CA ILE A 44 0.76 6.69 1.89
C ILE A 44 0.00 7.58 2.86
N GLY A 45 0.73 8.12 3.83
CA GLY A 45 0.24 9.11 4.79
C GLY A 45 0.16 8.56 6.21
N GLY A 46 -0.37 9.39 7.13
CA GLY A 46 -0.41 9.06 8.54
C GLY A 46 -1.19 7.77 8.85
N ILE A 47 -2.33 7.54 8.20
CA ILE A 47 -3.14 6.32 8.42
C ILE A 47 -2.40 5.04 7.98
N PRO A 48 -1.90 4.90 6.72
CA PRO A 48 -1.12 3.73 6.34
C PRO A 48 0.12 3.49 7.22
N ASN A 49 0.82 4.57 7.60
CA ASN A 49 1.97 4.48 8.49
C ASN A 49 1.60 4.05 9.91
N ALA A 50 0.40 4.40 10.38
CA ALA A 50 -0.10 4.00 11.70
C ALA A 50 -0.41 2.50 11.78
N ILE A 51 -0.66 1.82 10.67
CA ILE A 51 -1.05 0.41 10.66
C ILE A 51 0.15 -0.50 10.90
N THR A 52 1.31 -0.19 10.31
CA THR A 52 2.44 -1.13 10.27
C THR A 52 2.96 -1.57 11.64
N PRO A 53 3.03 -0.73 12.70
CA PRO A 53 3.45 -1.19 14.03
C PRO A 53 2.50 -2.22 14.64
N PHE A 54 1.22 -2.20 14.27
CA PHE A 54 0.19 -3.12 14.78
C PHE A 54 0.10 -4.43 13.99
N LEU A 55 0.94 -4.60 12.96
CA LEU A 55 1.03 -5.84 12.20
C LEU A 55 2.25 -6.69 12.58
N LEU A 56 3.05 -6.25 13.56
CA LEU A 56 4.29 -6.94 13.95
C LEU A 56 4.07 -8.35 14.52
N ASP A 57 2.86 -8.65 15.01
CA ASP A 57 2.48 -9.96 15.53
C ASP A 57 1.88 -10.89 14.47
N ARG A 58 1.60 -10.37 13.26
CA ARG A 58 1.07 -11.13 12.13
C ARG A 58 2.14 -12.01 11.50
N LYS A 59 1.69 -13.03 10.80
CA LYS A 59 2.55 -14.00 10.13
C LYS A 59 2.18 -14.15 8.67
N ASP A 60 3.22 -14.43 7.89
CA ASP A 60 3.11 -14.86 6.50
C ASP A 60 2.47 -13.84 5.56
N LEU A 61 2.55 -12.54 5.87
CA LEU A 61 1.95 -11.51 5.05
C LEU A 61 2.63 -11.43 3.67
N GLY A 62 1.87 -11.00 2.67
CA GLY A 62 2.32 -10.71 1.33
C GLY A 62 2.11 -9.26 0.94
N ILE A 63 2.84 -8.78 -0.08
CA ILE A 63 2.69 -7.44 -0.65
C ILE A 63 2.41 -7.53 -2.15
N HIS A 64 1.28 -6.95 -2.55
CA HIS A 64 0.93 -6.62 -3.94
C HIS A 64 0.33 -5.22 -3.90
N THR A 65 1.13 -4.20 -4.18
CA THR A 65 0.76 -2.79 -3.98
C THR A 65 0.92 -2.00 -5.28
N GLU A 66 0.38 -0.79 -5.33
CA GLU A 66 0.75 0.18 -6.37
C GLU A 66 2.14 0.75 -6.05
N MET A 67 2.33 1.18 -4.80
CA MET A 67 3.51 1.89 -4.33
C MET A 67 4.10 1.20 -3.10
N PHE A 68 5.43 1.03 -3.10
CA PHE A 68 6.17 0.64 -1.90
C PHE A 68 6.44 1.83 -0.99
N THR A 69 6.38 1.58 0.32
CA THR A 69 6.65 2.55 1.38
C THR A 69 7.54 1.94 2.47
N ASP A 70 8.18 2.80 3.26
CA ASP A 70 9.09 2.43 4.35
C ASP A 70 8.52 1.40 5.34
N GLY A 71 7.23 1.51 5.66
CA GLY A 71 6.60 0.61 6.62
C GLY A 71 6.57 -0.85 6.15
N MET A 72 6.56 -1.09 4.83
CA MET A 72 6.65 -2.44 4.27
C MET A 72 8.05 -3.03 4.46
N VAL A 73 9.09 -2.20 4.45
CA VAL A 73 10.47 -2.62 4.73
C VAL A 73 10.61 -3.04 6.19
N ASP A 74 10.00 -2.30 7.11
CA ASP A 74 10.03 -2.61 8.55
C ASP A 74 9.37 -3.97 8.82
N LEU A 75 8.20 -4.22 8.23
CA LEU A 75 7.49 -5.50 8.34
C LEU A 75 8.26 -6.66 7.68
N TYR A 76 8.96 -6.41 6.57
CA TYR A 76 9.80 -7.42 5.94
C TYR A 76 11.00 -7.79 6.83
N ASN A 77 11.71 -6.79 7.36
CA ASN A 77 12.86 -7.00 8.23
C ASN A 77 12.47 -7.67 9.56
N ALA A 78 11.25 -7.45 10.04
CA ALA A 78 10.69 -8.15 11.20
C ALA A 78 10.29 -9.61 10.90
N GLY A 79 10.37 -10.07 9.65
CA GLY A 79 9.99 -11.43 9.24
C GLY A 79 8.48 -11.65 9.11
N VAL A 80 7.68 -10.60 9.22
CA VAL A 80 6.21 -10.62 9.09
C VAL A 80 5.82 -10.83 7.63
N ILE A 81 6.45 -10.07 6.72
CA ILE A 81 6.23 -10.20 5.27
C ILE A 81 7.15 -11.29 4.74
N THR A 82 6.54 -12.30 4.12
CA THR A 82 7.26 -13.45 3.55
C THR A 82 6.80 -13.77 2.14
N ASN A 83 5.65 -13.25 1.72
CA ASN A 83 5.03 -13.47 0.42
C ASN A 83 4.77 -14.96 0.07
N ARG A 84 4.90 -15.89 1.03
CA ARG A 84 4.76 -17.34 0.76
C ARG A 84 3.31 -17.79 0.56
N LYS A 85 2.36 -17.04 1.11
CA LYS A 85 0.91 -17.31 1.01
C LYS A 85 0.25 -16.63 -0.18
N LYS A 86 0.96 -15.74 -0.90
CA LYS A 86 0.45 -15.13 -2.13
C LYS A 86 0.11 -16.19 -3.17
N THR A 87 -0.84 -15.90 -4.05
CA THR A 87 -1.16 -16.76 -5.20
C THR A 87 -0.20 -16.47 -6.36
N LEU A 88 -0.03 -15.19 -6.68
CA LEU A 88 0.84 -14.70 -7.74
C LEU A 88 2.16 -14.21 -7.15
N TRP A 89 3.26 -14.30 -7.92
CA TRP A 89 4.60 -13.85 -7.51
C TRP A 89 4.99 -14.30 -6.10
N LYS A 90 4.85 -15.60 -5.82
CA LYS A 90 5.19 -16.19 -4.53
C LYS A 90 6.64 -15.86 -4.14
N GLY A 91 6.83 -15.48 -2.89
CA GLY A 91 8.14 -15.11 -2.35
C GLY A 91 8.61 -13.69 -2.71
N LYS A 92 7.82 -12.91 -3.48
CA LYS A 92 8.18 -11.56 -3.90
C LYS A 92 7.17 -10.50 -3.48
N MET A 93 7.68 -9.35 -3.05
CA MET A 93 6.94 -8.10 -2.92
C MET A 93 6.76 -7.50 -4.32
N VAL A 94 5.53 -7.17 -4.71
CA VAL A 94 5.21 -6.65 -6.05
C VAL A 94 4.64 -5.25 -5.96
N GLY A 95 5.14 -4.33 -6.79
CA GLY A 95 4.74 -2.93 -6.85
C GLY A 95 5.04 -2.27 -8.19
N ALA A 96 4.51 -1.08 -8.45
CA ALA A 96 4.78 -0.32 -9.69
C ALA A 96 5.86 0.73 -9.51
N PHE A 97 5.90 1.37 -8.34
CA PHE A 97 6.92 2.36 -7.99
C PHE A 97 7.18 2.38 -6.49
N ALA A 98 8.20 3.12 -6.06
CA ALA A 98 8.60 3.25 -4.66
C ALA A 98 8.76 4.74 -4.33
N LEU A 99 8.22 5.13 -3.18
CA LEU A 99 8.39 6.47 -2.65
C LEU A 99 8.50 6.40 -1.13
N GLY A 100 9.60 6.90 -0.61
CA GLY A 100 9.96 6.72 0.79
C GLY A 100 11.24 7.42 1.15
N THR A 101 11.91 6.93 2.19
CA THR A 101 13.25 7.42 2.57
C THR A 101 14.34 6.61 1.89
N LYS A 102 15.60 7.01 2.12
CA LYS A 102 16.78 6.22 1.71
C LYS A 102 16.70 4.75 2.14
N LYS A 103 16.06 4.45 3.28
CA LYS A 103 15.85 3.07 3.76
C LYS A 103 15.15 2.21 2.72
N LEU A 104 14.08 2.72 2.11
CA LEU A 104 13.34 2.01 1.06
C LEU A 104 14.19 1.85 -0.19
N TYR A 105 14.87 2.91 -0.62
CA TYR A 105 15.69 2.89 -1.83
C TYR A 105 16.87 1.91 -1.72
N ASP A 106 17.53 1.89 -0.56
CA ASP A 106 18.59 0.91 -0.27
C ASP A 106 18.02 -0.52 -0.21
N PHE A 107 16.84 -0.71 0.36
CA PHE A 107 16.19 -2.02 0.45
C PHE A 107 15.82 -2.62 -0.90
N VAL A 108 15.37 -1.80 -1.86
CA VAL A 108 15.00 -2.29 -3.20
C VAL A 108 16.20 -2.50 -4.11
N ASN A 109 17.32 -1.82 -3.84
CA ASN A 109 18.52 -1.89 -4.65
C ASN A 109 19.08 -3.33 -4.71
N ASN A 110 19.06 -3.94 -5.90
CA ASN A 110 19.51 -5.32 -6.15
C ASN A 110 18.83 -6.40 -5.27
N ASN A 111 17.61 -6.16 -4.80
CA ASN A 111 16.89 -7.11 -3.98
C ASN A 111 15.97 -8.01 -4.84
N LEU A 112 16.33 -9.28 -4.99
CA LEU A 112 15.56 -10.27 -5.75
C LEU A 112 14.17 -10.57 -5.17
N GLY A 113 13.93 -10.21 -3.91
CA GLY A 113 12.64 -10.31 -3.23
C GLY A 113 11.67 -9.19 -3.59
N VAL A 114 12.10 -8.17 -4.34
CA VAL A 114 11.27 -7.05 -4.81
C VAL A 114 11.16 -7.10 -6.32
N GLU A 115 9.94 -6.96 -6.84
CA GLU A 115 9.68 -6.95 -8.28
C GLU A 115 8.81 -5.76 -8.66
N PHE A 116 9.35 -4.92 -9.54
CA PHE A 116 8.61 -3.83 -10.15
C PHE A 116 7.89 -4.33 -11.40
N GLN A 117 6.59 -4.05 -11.48
CA GLN A 117 5.74 -4.39 -12.62
C GLN A 117 5.11 -3.10 -13.17
N GLN A 118 4.61 -3.16 -14.42
CA GLN A 118 3.90 -2.01 -14.98
C GLN A 118 2.64 -1.71 -14.18
N GLY A 119 2.26 -0.44 -14.07
CA GLY A 119 1.03 -0.02 -13.39
C GLY A 119 -0.21 -0.74 -13.93
N CYS A 120 -0.27 -0.98 -15.24
CA CYS A 120 -1.37 -1.73 -15.87
C CYS A 120 -1.48 -3.19 -15.41
N VAL A 121 -0.46 -3.75 -14.76
CA VAL A 121 -0.46 -5.10 -14.18
C VAL A 121 -0.74 -5.03 -12.68
N THR A 122 -0.02 -4.17 -11.95
CA THR A 122 -0.17 -4.06 -10.49
C THR A 122 -1.55 -3.55 -10.10
N ASN A 123 -2.14 -2.70 -10.94
CA ASN A 123 -3.42 -2.07 -10.71
C ASN A 123 -4.54 -2.65 -11.57
N ASP A 124 -4.34 -3.77 -12.27
CA ASP A 124 -5.47 -4.47 -12.89
C ASP A 124 -6.28 -5.17 -11.78
N PRO A 125 -7.56 -4.83 -11.55
CA PRO A 125 -8.39 -5.47 -10.54
C PRO A 125 -8.47 -7.00 -10.70
N TYR A 126 -8.38 -7.52 -11.92
CA TYR A 126 -8.40 -8.97 -12.20
C TYR A 126 -7.07 -9.66 -11.91
N VAL A 127 -5.96 -8.91 -11.88
CA VAL A 127 -4.68 -9.40 -11.39
C VAL A 127 -4.67 -9.36 -9.86
N ILE A 128 -5.09 -8.24 -9.28
CA ILE A 128 -5.16 -8.05 -7.83
C ILE A 128 -6.06 -9.13 -7.19
N GLY A 129 -7.25 -9.37 -7.76
CA GLY A 129 -8.22 -10.35 -7.26
C GLY A 129 -7.74 -11.81 -7.30
N LYS A 130 -6.67 -12.12 -8.02
CA LYS A 130 -6.08 -13.47 -8.01
C LYS A 130 -5.24 -13.73 -6.75
N ASN A 131 -4.76 -12.68 -6.07
CA ASN A 131 -4.00 -12.86 -4.83
C ASN A 131 -4.90 -13.39 -3.70
N TYR A 132 -4.36 -14.24 -2.85
CA TYR A 132 -5.07 -14.80 -1.70
C TYR A 132 -5.26 -13.72 -0.63
N ARG A 133 -6.50 -13.58 -0.14
CA ARG A 133 -6.88 -12.73 0.99
C ARG A 133 -6.30 -11.31 0.83
N MET A 134 -6.61 -10.71 -0.32
CA MET A 134 -6.11 -9.38 -0.68
C MET A 134 -6.81 -8.30 0.15
N ILE A 135 -6.04 -7.51 0.88
CA ILE A 135 -6.52 -6.37 1.67
C ILE A 135 -5.99 -5.10 1.03
N SER A 136 -6.92 -4.25 0.58
CA SER A 136 -6.62 -2.92 0.06
C SER A 136 -7.04 -1.88 1.08
N ILE A 137 -6.13 -0.97 1.43
CA ILE A 137 -6.40 0.11 2.39
C ILE A 137 -6.06 1.44 1.73
N ASN A 138 -7.09 2.27 1.56
CA ASN A 138 -6.96 3.60 0.99
C ASN A 138 -7.60 4.66 1.89
N THR A 139 -7.23 5.92 1.68
CA THR A 139 -7.75 7.05 2.45
C THR A 139 -8.69 7.92 1.62
N ALA A 140 -9.64 8.58 2.28
CA ALA A 140 -10.57 9.49 1.62
C ALA A 140 -10.54 10.87 2.30
N LEU A 141 -11.00 11.89 1.56
CA LEU A 141 -11.25 13.22 2.11
C LEU A 141 -12.65 13.29 2.73
N GLN A 142 -13.65 12.70 2.07
CA GLN A 142 -15.05 12.78 2.46
C GLN A 142 -15.80 11.50 2.07
N ILE A 143 -16.78 11.13 2.88
CA ILE A 143 -17.76 10.07 2.59
C ILE A 143 -19.14 10.60 2.94
N ASP A 144 -20.12 10.40 2.05
CA ASP A 144 -21.50 10.75 2.33
C ASP A 144 -22.31 9.59 2.95
N VAL A 145 -23.55 9.87 3.35
CA VAL A 145 -24.43 8.87 3.97
C VAL A 145 -24.87 7.75 3.02
N PHE A 146 -24.65 7.91 1.71
CA PHE A 146 -24.91 6.87 0.70
C PHE A 146 -23.66 6.01 0.43
N GLY A 147 -22.53 6.31 1.07
CA GLY A 147 -21.26 5.61 0.91
C GLY A 147 -20.46 6.06 -0.32
N GLN A 148 -20.80 7.20 -0.94
CA GLN A 148 -19.98 7.77 -2.00
C GLN A 148 -18.68 8.33 -1.40
N VAL A 149 -17.55 7.95 -1.99
CA VAL A 149 -16.21 8.30 -1.50
C VAL A 149 -15.59 9.37 -2.41
N CYS A 150 -15.14 10.48 -1.82
CA CYS A 150 -14.37 11.51 -2.49
C CYS A 150 -12.94 11.56 -1.93
N SER A 151 -11.94 11.38 -2.77
CA SER A 151 -10.51 11.45 -2.39
C SER A 151 -9.72 12.48 -3.21
N GLN A 152 -10.30 13.02 -4.28
CA GLN A 152 -9.59 13.85 -5.28
C GLN A 152 -9.77 15.36 -5.09
N SER A 153 -10.86 15.79 -4.45
CA SER A 153 -11.24 17.20 -4.42
C SER A 153 -11.96 17.61 -3.14
N ILE A 154 -11.86 18.90 -2.82
CA ILE A 154 -12.64 19.56 -1.78
C ILE A 154 -13.57 20.55 -2.48
N GLY A 155 -14.85 20.19 -2.63
CA GLY A 155 -15.76 20.89 -3.52
C GLY A 155 -15.22 20.88 -4.96
N PHE A 156 -15.12 22.05 -5.58
CA PHE A 156 -14.56 22.20 -6.93
C PHE A 156 -13.02 22.28 -6.98
N LYS A 157 -12.35 22.33 -5.82
CA LYS A 157 -10.89 22.47 -5.75
C LYS A 157 -10.24 21.10 -5.88
N HIS A 158 -9.52 20.90 -6.99
CA HIS A 158 -8.69 19.72 -7.18
C HIS A 158 -7.57 19.67 -6.14
N PHE A 159 -7.44 18.52 -5.49
CA PHE A 159 -6.45 18.27 -4.42
C PHE A 159 -5.47 17.17 -4.83
N SER A 160 -5.96 16.10 -5.47
CA SER A 160 -5.19 14.95 -5.94
C SER A 160 -5.88 14.28 -7.14
N GLY A 161 -5.27 13.23 -7.70
CA GLY A 161 -5.83 12.46 -8.82
C GLY A 161 -6.65 11.25 -8.41
N THR A 162 -7.25 10.56 -9.38
CA THR A 162 -7.98 9.30 -9.17
C THR A 162 -7.08 8.19 -8.61
N GLY A 163 -5.81 8.16 -9.04
CA GLY A 163 -4.85 7.12 -8.68
C GLY A 163 -5.38 5.71 -8.98
N GLY A 164 -4.82 4.71 -8.30
CA GLY A 164 -5.30 3.32 -8.32
C GLY A 164 -6.19 2.92 -7.16
N GLN A 165 -6.76 3.87 -6.43
CA GLN A 165 -7.61 3.59 -5.26
C GLN A 165 -8.79 2.69 -5.66
N LEU A 166 -9.52 3.05 -6.72
CA LEU A 166 -10.67 2.29 -7.16
C LEU A 166 -10.28 0.87 -7.59
N ASP A 167 -9.14 0.75 -8.26
CA ASP A 167 -8.70 -0.52 -8.83
C ASP A 167 -8.26 -1.50 -7.74
N THR A 168 -7.45 -1.03 -6.78
CA THR A 168 -7.01 -1.82 -5.63
C THR A 168 -8.18 -2.23 -4.76
N HIS A 169 -9.15 -1.33 -4.55
CA HIS A 169 -10.37 -1.63 -3.79
C HIS A 169 -11.23 -2.68 -4.49
N ARG A 170 -11.50 -2.53 -5.79
CA ARG A 170 -12.25 -3.53 -6.59
C ARG A 170 -11.53 -4.87 -6.63
N GLY A 171 -10.22 -4.85 -6.88
CA GLY A 171 -9.41 -6.06 -6.91
C GLY A 171 -9.42 -6.81 -5.58
N ALA A 172 -9.37 -6.10 -4.46
CA ALA A 172 -9.49 -6.71 -3.14
C ALA A 172 -10.86 -7.37 -2.92
N GLN A 173 -11.96 -6.76 -3.39
CA GLN A 173 -13.30 -7.37 -3.31
C GLN A 173 -13.45 -8.62 -4.20
N LEU A 174 -12.71 -8.70 -5.32
CA LEU A 174 -12.68 -9.87 -6.20
C LEU A 174 -11.84 -11.02 -5.63
N SER A 175 -10.98 -10.75 -4.64
CA SER A 175 -10.12 -11.75 -4.03
C SER A 175 -10.88 -12.66 -3.07
N ASN A 176 -10.53 -13.94 -3.06
CA ASN A 176 -11.05 -14.88 -2.07
C ASN A 176 -10.69 -14.41 -0.65
N GLN A 177 -11.71 -14.15 0.17
CA GLN A 177 -11.60 -13.56 1.51
C GLN A 177 -10.93 -12.18 1.53
N GLY A 178 -10.84 -11.49 0.39
CA GLY A 178 -10.28 -10.16 0.31
C GLY A 178 -11.23 -9.07 0.80
N ARG A 179 -10.68 -7.89 1.12
CA ARG A 179 -11.43 -6.75 1.65
C ARG A 179 -10.85 -5.44 1.13
N GLY A 180 -11.70 -4.58 0.60
CA GLY A 180 -11.38 -3.17 0.34
C GLY A 180 -11.79 -2.32 1.54
N ILE A 181 -10.85 -1.56 2.10
CA ILE A 181 -11.05 -0.70 3.27
C ILE A 181 -10.78 0.75 2.86
N ILE A 182 -11.74 1.63 3.16
CA ILE A 182 -11.58 3.07 3.05
C ILE A 182 -11.54 3.66 4.46
N ALA A 183 -10.50 4.43 4.75
CA ALA A 183 -10.26 5.01 6.06
C ALA A 183 -10.15 6.54 6.00
N LEU A 184 -10.73 7.22 6.98
CA LEU A 184 -10.63 8.67 7.13
C LEU A 184 -10.86 9.05 8.60
N ARG A 185 -10.39 10.24 8.96
CA ARG A 185 -10.76 10.86 10.24
C ARG A 185 -12.22 11.31 10.16
N SER A 186 -12.93 11.25 11.27
CA SER A 186 -14.33 11.69 11.32
C SER A 186 -14.51 13.21 11.22
N THR A 187 -13.45 13.98 11.51
CA THR A 187 -13.39 15.46 11.46
C THR A 187 -11.99 15.93 11.08
#